data_AF-A0AAJ5VPM1-F1
#
_entry.id   AF-A0AAJ5VPM1-F1
#
_cell.length_a   1.000
_cell.length_b   1.000
_cell.length_c   1.000
_cell.angle_alpha   90.00
_cell.angle_beta   90.00
_cell.angle_gamma   90.00
#
_symmetry.space_group_name_H-M   'P 1'
#
loop_
_entity.id
_entity.type
_entity.pdbx_description
1 polymer ?
#
loop_
_entity_poly.entity_id
_entity_poly.type
_entity_poly.pdbx_seq_one_letter_code
_entity_poly.pdbx_strand_id
1 'polypeptide(L)'
;MPGEGLLLFGFAPPLPESPYREVGAVFAHAAPCPRPADPAAYPGDWRGRPQVLRAYDGRGRIHEATRVHDGRDPEAALAALLALPGVARVHSRNVAWGCWMFAVTRG
;
A
#
# COMPACT_ATOMS: atom_id res chain seq x y z
N MET A 1 -21.02 5.19 -6.11
CA MET A 1 -22.03 5.54 -7.15
C MET A 1 -22.11 7.06 -7.29
N PRO A 2 -22.52 7.63 -8.44
CA PRO A 2 -22.79 9.06 -8.52
C PRO A 2 -23.75 9.50 -7.40
N GLY A 3 -23.37 10.52 -6.63
CA GLY A 3 -24.17 11.00 -5.47
C GLY A 3 -23.85 10.36 -4.12
N GLU A 4 -22.88 9.46 -4.03
CA GLU A 4 -22.43 8.88 -2.76
C GLU A 4 -21.61 9.89 -1.94
N GLY A 5 -21.94 10.04 -0.66
CA GLY A 5 -21.22 10.92 0.26
C GLY A 5 -19.84 10.36 0.62
N LEU A 6 -18.81 11.18 0.46
CA LEU A 6 -17.42 10.85 0.82
C LEU A 6 -16.92 11.75 1.95
N LEU A 7 -16.12 11.17 2.84
CA LEU A 7 -15.31 11.91 3.81
C LEU A 7 -13.91 12.13 3.24
N LEU A 8 -13.42 13.36 3.34
CA LEU A 8 -12.05 13.73 3.01
C LEU A 8 -11.29 14.02 4.31
N PHE A 9 -10.20 13.31 4.55
CA PHE A 9 -9.35 13.56 5.72
C PHE A 9 -7.88 13.21 5.44
N GLY A 10 -7.00 13.75 6.28
CA GLY A 10 -5.59 13.41 6.28
C GLY A 10 -5.37 12.03 6.89
N PHE A 11 -4.68 11.15 6.16
CA PHE A 11 -4.32 9.81 6.61
C PHE A 11 -2.81 9.65 6.59
N ALA A 12 -2.28 9.10 7.68
CA ALA A 12 -0.88 8.72 7.78
C ALA A 12 -0.77 7.21 7.57
N PRO A 13 -0.22 6.74 6.43
CA PRO A 13 0.03 5.32 6.24
C PRO A 13 0.87 4.75 7.39
N PRO A 14 0.55 3.54 7.88
CA PRO A 14 1.28 2.95 8.99
C PRO A 14 2.78 2.89 8.69
N LEU A 15 3.58 3.55 9.55
CA LEU A 15 5.04 3.53 9.54
C LEU A 15 5.57 3.90 10.94
N PRO A 16 6.72 3.35 11.39
CA PRO A 16 7.42 3.87 12.56
C PRO A 16 7.70 5.38 12.47
N GLU A 17 8.14 5.99 13.56
CA GLU A 17 8.62 7.37 13.51
C GLU A 17 9.87 7.42 12.62
N SER A 18 9.76 8.08 11.48
CA SER A 18 10.83 8.15 10.49
C SER A 18 10.67 9.37 9.58
N PRO A 19 11.73 9.79 8.86
CA PRO A 19 11.65 10.88 7.88
C PRO A 19 10.72 10.63 6.70
N TYR A 20 10.25 9.39 6.52
CA TYR A 20 9.36 8.99 5.43
C TYR A 20 7.89 8.87 5.86
N ARG A 21 7.58 9.22 7.11
CA ARG A 21 6.19 9.35 7.55
C ARG A 21 5.57 10.55 6.83
N GLU A 22 4.41 10.32 6.24
CA GLU A 22 3.67 11.33 5.49
C GLU A 22 2.21 11.37 5.94
N VAL A 23 1.54 12.50 5.69
CA VAL A 23 0.09 12.63 5.81
C VAL A 23 -0.43 13.07 4.45
N GLY A 24 -1.29 12.26 3.86
CA GLY A 24 -1.91 12.52 2.55
C GLY A 24 -3.42 12.54 2.64
N ALA A 25 -4.06 13.19 1.68
CA ALA A 25 -5.52 13.17 1.56
C ALA A 25 -6.02 11.78 1.12
N VAL A 26 -7.04 11.27 1.79
CA VAL A 26 -7.78 10.07 1.37
C VAL A 26 -9.28 10.33 1.40
N PHE A 27 -10.00 9.61 0.54
CA PHE A 27 -11.46 9.58 0.54
C PHE A 27 -11.94 8.25 1.11
N ALA A 28 -12.94 8.29 1.99
CA ALA A 28 -13.65 7.10 2.47
C ALA A 28 -15.17 7.29 2.32
N HIS A 29 -15.90 6.19 2.19
CA HIS A 29 -17.37 6.24 2.23
C HIS A 29 -17.85 6.82 3.56
N ALA A 30 -18.77 7.78 3.51
CA ALA A 30 -19.34 8.39 4.71
C ALA A 30 -20.30 7.44 5.45
N ALA A 31 -20.93 6.53 4.72
CA ALA A 31 -21.77 5.47 5.27
C ALA A 31 -21.00 4.14 5.34
N PRO A 32 -21.40 3.21 6.24
CA PRO A 32 -20.85 1.86 6.25
C PRO A 32 -20.98 1.20 4.87
N CYS A 33 -19.85 0.69 4.37
CA CYS A 33 -19.80 -0.05 3.11
C CYS A 33 -19.32 -1.49 3.34
N PRO A 34 -19.52 -2.41 2.38
CA PRO A 34 -18.94 -3.74 2.45
C PRO A 34 -17.42 -3.67 2.62
N ARG A 35 -16.88 -4.54 3.48
CA ARG A 35 -15.42 -4.75 3.59
C ARG A 35 -14.97 -5.76 2.53
N PRO A 36 -13.68 -5.74 2.15
CA PRO A 36 -13.10 -6.84 1.37
C PRO A 36 -13.37 -8.19 2.06
N ALA A 37 -13.75 -9.20 1.28
CA ALA A 37 -14.09 -10.53 1.80
C ALA A 37 -12.88 -11.20 2.48
N ASP A 38 -11.68 -10.96 1.93
CA ASP A 38 -10.42 -11.41 2.51
C ASP A 38 -9.44 -10.22 2.59
N PRO A 39 -9.10 -9.73 3.80
CA PRO A 39 -8.14 -8.65 3.97
C PRO A 39 -6.69 -9.07 3.69
N ALA A 40 -6.40 -10.37 3.61
CA ALA A 40 -5.08 -10.88 3.25
C ALA A 40 -4.90 -11.05 1.72
N ALA A 41 -5.99 -11.08 0.96
CA ALA A 41 -5.95 -11.14 -0.48
C ALA A 41 -5.45 -9.83 -1.09
N TYR A 42 -4.73 -9.93 -2.22
CA TYR A 42 -4.35 -8.75 -2.99
C TYR A 42 -5.60 -8.03 -3.52
N PRO A 43 -5.75 -6.70 -3.34
CA PRO A 43 -6.97 -6.01 -3.76
C PRO A 43 -7.15 -6.04 -5.28
N GLY A 44 -8.32 -6.53 -5.72
CA GLY A 44 -8.62 -6.76 -7.14
C GLY A 44 -8.49 -5.51 -8.01
N ASP A 45 -8.83 -4.33 -7.48
CA ASP A 45 -8.78 -3.04 -8.20
C ASP A 45 -7.36 -2.65 -8.67
N TRP A 46 -6.32 -3.21 -8.04
CA TRP A 46 -4.91 -2.96 -8.38
C TRP A 46 -4.29 -4.08 -9.21
N ARG A 47 -4.97 -5.21 -9.41
CA ARG A 47 -4.45 -6.33 -10.20
C ARG A 47 -4.34 -5.93 -11.67
N GLY A 48 -3.28 -6.38 -12.34
CA GLY A 48 -3.01 -6.03 -13.74
C GLY A 48 -2.51 -4.59 -13.94
N ARG A 49 -2.28 -3.83 -12.87
CA ARG A 49 -1.75 -2.46 -12.93
C ARG A 49 -0.32 -2.41 -12.40
N PRO A 50 0.59 -1.68 -13.05
CA PRO A 50 1.90 -1.44 -12.48
C PRO A 50 1.80 -0.65 -11.18
N GLN A 51 2.52 -1.04 -10.13
CA GLN A 51 2.61 -0.32 -8.87
C GLN A 51 4.05 -0.29 -8.35
N VAL A 52 4.39 0.77 -7.63
CA VAL A 52 5.63 0.84 -6.86
C VAL A 52 5.43 0.07 -5.55
N LEU A 53 6.25 -0.93 -5.31
CA LEU A 53 6.39 -1.60 -4.03
C LEU A 53 7.53 -0.95 -3.25
N ARG A 54 7.20 0.05 -2.42
CA ARG A 54 8.15 0.73 -1.55
C ARG A 54 8.35 -0.09 -0.29
N ALA A 55 9.51 -0.73 -0.18
CA ALA A 55 9.89 -1.53 0.97
C ALA A 55 10.47 -0.64 2.08
N TYR A 56 10.23 -1.00 3.32
CA TYR A 56 10.77 -0.32 4.50
C TYR A 56 11.38 -1.31 5.48
N ASP A 57 12.40 -0.84 6.19
CA ASP A 57 12.98 -1.56 7.32
C ASP A 57 12.17 -1.39 8.62
N GLY A 58 12.60 -2.05 9.70
CA GLY A 58 11.96 -1.98 11.01
C GLY A 58 11.99 -0.58 11.66
N ARG A 59 12.82 0.34 11.14
CA ARG A 59 12.92 1.74 11.58
C ARG A 59 12.15 2.68 10.65
N GLY A 60 11.41 2.14 9.69
CA GLY A 60 10.65 2.93 8.73
C GLY A 60 11.51 3.67 7.70
N ARG A 61 12.76 3.24 7.46
CA ARG A 61 13.58 3.76 6.36
C ARG A 61 13.26 3.00 5.07
N ILE A 62 13.31 3.69 3.93
CA ILE A 62 13.15 3.04 2.63
C ILE A 62 14.29 2.04 2.42
N HIS A 63 13.91 0.80 2.12
CA HIS A 63 14.83 -0.28 1.80
C HIS A 63 15.17 -0.27 0.29
N GLU A 64 16.41 -0.57 -0.06
CA GLU A 64 16.92 -0.56 -1.44
C GLU A 64 16.20 -1.54 -2.37
N ALA A 65 15.62 -2.59 -1.79
CA ALA A 65 14.79 -3.56 -2.50
C ALA A 65 13.49 -2.98 -3.10
N THR A 66 13.17 -1.71 -2.82
CA THR A 66 12.03 -1.01 -3.44
C THR A 66 12.06 -1.17 -4.96
N ARG A 67 10.94 -1.61 -5.54
CA ARG A 67 10.85 -1.91 -6.98
C ARG A 67 9.44 -1.68 -7.52
N VAL A 68 9.29 -1.75 -8.82
CA VAL A 68 7.98 -1.71 -9.51
C VAL A 68 7.62 -3.13 -9.94
N HIS A 69 6.36 -3.54 -9.77
CA HIS A 69 5.80 -4.71 -10.48
C HIS A 69 4.96 -4.23 -11.65
N ASP A 70 4.81 -5.07 -12.68
CA ASP A 70 3.99 -4.77 -13.86
C ASP A 70 2.49 -5.11 -13.67
N GLY A 71 2.15 -5.82 -12.59
CA GLY A 71 0.78 -6.19 -12.26
C GLY A 71 0.36 -7.60 -12.71
N ARG A 72 1.25 -8.35 -13.38
CA ARG A 72 0.99 -9.74 -13.79
C ARG A 72 0.95 -10.70 -12.61
N ASP A 73 1.91 -10.59 -11.69
CA ASP A 73 1.99 -11.40 -10.47
C ASP A 73 2.47 -10.55 -9.28
N PRO A 74 1.58 -9.67 -8.76
CA PRO A 74 1.97 -8.77 -7.68
C PRO A 74 2.15 -9.50 -6.34
N GLU A 75 1.48 -10.63 -6.12
CA GLU A 75 1.67 -11.46 -4.93
C GLU A 75 3.06 -12.08 -4.87
N ALA A 76 3.55 -12.71 -5.95
CA ALA A 76 4.92 -13.22 -5.96
C ALA A 76 5.94 -12.08 -5.79
N ALA A 77 5.66 -10.91 -6.38
CA ALA A 77 6.51 -9.74 -6.20
C ALA A 77 6.55 -9.27 -4.74
N LEU A 78 5.42 -9.24 -4.05
CA LEU A 78 5.34 -8.91 -2.62
C LEU A 78 6.00 -9.98 -1.76
N ALA A 79 5.73 -11.27 -2.01
CA ALA A 79 6.30 -12.38 -1.29
C ALA A 79 7.84 -12.39 -1.36
N ALA A 80 8.41 -12.18 -2.55
CA ALA A 80 9.85 -12.12 -2.71
C ALA A 80 10.48 -10.90 -2.01
N LEU A 81 9.82 -9.74 -1.99
CA LEU A 81 10.29 -8.58 -1.21
C LEU A 81 10.24 -8.85 0.28
N LEU A 82 9.11 -9.39 0.74
CA LEU A 82 8.92 -9.82 2.12
C LEU A 82 9.72 -11.09 2.44
N ALA A 83 10.51 -11.67 1.55
CA ALA A 83 11.48 -12.71 1.91
C ALA A 83 12.85 -12.12 2.23
N LEU A 84 13.12 -10.88 1.81
CA LEU A 84 14.43 -10.26 1.99
C LEU A 84 14.70 -9.91 3.45
N PRO A 85 15.94 -10.13 3.92
CA PRO A 85 16.35 -9.68 5.24
C PRO A 85 16.26 -8.16 5.32
N GLY A 86 15.88 -7.63 6.49
CA GLY A 86 15.75 -6.19 6.70
C GLY A 86 14.44 -5.57 6.21
N VAL A 87 13.70 -6.19 5.28
CA VAL A 87 12.37 -5.72 4.88
C VAL A 87 11.35 -6.08 5.96
N ALA A 88 10.71 -5.09 6.57
CA ALA A 88 9.69 -5.27 7.60
C ALA A 88 8.26 -5.00 7.09
N ARG A 89 8.12 -4.12 6.09
CA ARG A 89 6.85 -3.71 5.51
C ARG A 89 7.03 -3.27 4.06
N VAL A 90 6.00 -3.43 3.26
CA VAL A 90 5.93 -2.87 1.91
C VAL A 90 4.67 -2.00 1.79
N HIS A 91 4.79 -0.81 1.22
CA HIS A 91 3.65 -0.02 0.76
C HIS A 91 3.53 -0.15 -0.75
N SER A 92 2.33 -0.46 -1.22
CA SER A 92 1.99 -0.32 -2.64
C SER A 92 1.63 1.13 -2.93
N ARG A 93 2.17 1.69 -4.01
CA ARG A 93 1.99 3.09 -4.40
C ARG A 93 1.76 3.23 -5.90
N ASN A 94 0.98 4.26 -6.26
CA ASN A 94 0.80 4.65 -7.65
C ASN A 94 2.13 5.05 -8.30
N VAL A 95 2.36 4.63 -9.55
CA VAL A 95 3.62 4.88 -10.27
C VAL A 95 3.81 6.35 -10.64
N ALA A 96 2.76 7.05 -11.08
CA ALA A 96 2.87 8.42 -11.56
C ALA A 96 2.96 9.44 -10.42
N TRP A 97 2.14 9.25 -9.38
CA TRP A 97 1.96 10.26 -8.33
C TRP A 97 2.49 9.85 -6.96
N GLY A 98 2.88 8.58 -6.79
CA GLY A 98 3.37 8.08 -5.51
C GLY A 98 2.32 7.92 -4.41
N CYS A 99 1.03 8.11 -4.72
CA CYS A 99 -0.08 7.96 -3.79
C CYS A 99 -0.05 6.58 -3.13
N TRP A 100 -0.28 6.53 -1.82
CA TRP A 100 -0.39 5.29 -1.07
C TRP A 100 -1.68 4.54 -1.40
N MET A 101 -1.59 3.22 -1.59
CA MET A 101 -2.75 2.37 -1.91
C MET A 101 -3.11 1.43 -0.76
N PHE A 102 -2.13 0.66 -0.30
CA PHE A 102 -2.25 -0.28 0.81
C PHE A 102 -0.87 -0.65 1.35
N ALA A 103 -0.83 -1.26 2.53
CA ALA A 103 0.38 -1.79 3.15
C ALA A 103 0.31 -3.31 3.29
N VAL A 104 1.45 -3.96 3.18
CA VAL A 104 1.62 -5.41 3.36
C VAL A 104 2.75 -5.66 4.34
N THR A 105 2.52 -6.54 5.30
CA THR A 105 3.53 -7.02 6.26
C THR A 105 3.56 -8.55 6.21
N ARG A 106 4.60 -9.15 6.78
CA ARG A 106 4.56 -10.58 7.12
C ARG A 106 3.47 -10.81 8.17
N GLY A 107 2.72 -11.88 8.01
CA GLY A 107 1.79 -12.45 8.99
C GLY A 107 2.37 -13.71 9.60
#